data_AF-A0A7W1CUL2-F1
#
_entry.id   AF-A0A7W1CUL2-F1
#
_cell.length_a   1.000
_cell.length_b   1.000
_cell.length_c   1.000
_cell.angle_alpha   90.00
_cell.angle_beta   90.00
_cell.angle_gamma   90.00
#
_symmetry.space_group_name_H-M   'P 1'
#
loop_
_entity.id
_entity.type
_entity.pdbx_description
1 polymer ?
#
loop_
_entity_poly.entity_id
_entity_poly.type
_entity_poly.pdbx_seq_one_letter_code
_entity_poly.pdbx_strand_id
1 'polypeptide(L)'
;MDKVAAKVVLQSYRGGTCDESDPLFREALAELSNDPALAEWFQGEQEFDAVMAEKFRNVPVETAVKKRLLGEEQPTVATPGR
;
A
#
# COMPACT_ATOMS: atom_id res chain seq x y z
N MET A 1 0.00 -21.66 8.26
CA MET A 1 -0.31 -21.46 6.83
C MET A 1 0.63 -22.32 5.97
N ASP A 2 0.38 -22.57 4.67
CA ASP A 2 1.40 -23.16 3.79
C ASP A 2 2.23 -22.06 3.08
N LYS A 3 3.41 -22.43 2.55
CA LYS A 3 4.37 -21.50 1.96
C LYS A 3 3.80 -20.70 0.78
N VAL A 4 3.02 -21.36 -0.09
CA VAL A 4 2.47 -20.72 -1.29
C VAL A 4 1.41 -19.71 -0.87
N ALA A 5 0.53 -20.11 0.05
CA ALA A 5 -0.48 -19.25 0.60
C ALA A 5 0.16 -18.05 1.34
N ALA A 6 1.17 -18.28 2.18
CA ALA A 6 1.87 -17.23 2.91
C ALA A 6 2.49 -16.20 1.97
N LYS A 7 3.13 -16.65 0.89
CA LYS A 7 3.67 -15.76 -0.14
C LYS A 7 2.60 -14.87 -0.76
N VAL A 8 1.44 -15.43 -1.12
CA VAL A 8 0.32 -14.66 -1.71
C VAL A 8 -0.20 -13.58 -0.76
N VAL A 9 -0.34 -13.90 0.53
CA VAL A 9 -0.73 -12.91 1.54
C VAL A 9 0.34 -11.83 1.66
N LEU A 10 1.61 -12.21 1.85
CA LEU A 10 2.71 -11.28 2.05
C LEU A 10 2.96 -10.33 0.87
N GLN A 11 2.62 -10.70 -0.37
CA GLN A 11 2.66 -9.79 -1.53
C GLN A 11 1.80 -8.53 -1.36
N SER A 12 0.73 -8.63 -0.57
CA SER A 12 -0.19 -7.54 -0.31
C SER A 12 0.13 -6.76 0.96
N TYR A 13 1.12 -7.20 1.74
CA TYR A 13 1.47 -6.59 3.02
C TYR A 13 2.15 -5.24 2.80
N ARG A 14 1.67 -4.19 3.45
CA ARG A 14 2.31 -2.87 3.46
C ARG A 14 2.69 -2.49 4.89
N GLY A 15 4.00 -2.42 5.15
CA GLY A 15 4.54 -2.07 6.47
C GLY A 15 4.13 -0.67 6.94
N GLY A 16 3.93 -0.48 8.25
CA GLY A 16 3.49 0.79 8.83
C GLY A 16 2.02 1.14 8.58
N THR A 17 1.19 0.17 8.19
CA THR A 17 -0.26 0.33 7.96
C THR A 17 -1.08 -0.55 8.91
N CYS A 18 -2.41 -0.61 8.69
CA CYS A 18 -3.29 -1.49 9.45
C CYS A 18 -2.95 -2.98 9.32
N ASP A 19 -2.21 -3.37 8.28
CA ASP A 19 -1.81 -4.75 7.99
C ASP A 19 -1.00 -5.38 9.14
N GLU A 20 -0.28 -4.59 9.93
CA GLU A 20 0.48 -5.07 11.10
C GLU A 20 -0.41 -5.68 12.20
N SER A 21 -1.65 -5.21 12.29
CA SER A 21 -2.62 -5.65 13.29
C SER A 21 -3.51 -6.79 12.81
N ASP A 22 -3.49 -7.10 11.51
CA ASP A 22 -4.36 -8.10 10.90
C ASP A 22 -3.84 -9.52 11.21
N PRO A 23 -4.70 -10.40 11.76
CA PRO A 23 -4.34 -11.78 12.07
C PRO A 23 -3.83 -12.59 10.87
N LEU A 24 -4.33 -12.37 9.67
CA LEU A 24 -3.93 -13.09 8.46
C LEU A 24 -2.48 -12.78 8.10
N PHE A 25 -2.09 -11.51 8.16
CA PHE A 25 -0.71 -11.11 7.93
C PHE A 25 0.21 -11.58 9.05
N ARG A 26 -0.24 -11.56 10.31
CA ARG A 26 0.54 -12.15 11.42
C ARG A 26 0.81 -13.64 11.23
N GLU A 27 -0.17 -14.41 10.76
CA GLU A 27 0.03 -15.82 10.46
C GLU A 27 1.03 -16.02 9.31
N ALA A 28 0.91 -15.24 8.24
CA ALA A 28 1.83 -15.31 7.10
C ALA A 28 3.26 -14.89 7.46
N LEU A 29 3.42 -13.84 8.27
CA LEU A 29 4.72 -13.37 8.78
C LEU A 29 5.41 -14.43 9.67
N ALA A 30 4.65 -15.26 10.38
CA ALA A 30 5.22 -16.33 11.18
C ALA A 30 5.95 -17.38 10.31
N GLU A 31 5.50 -17.61 9.07
CA GLU A 31 6.14 -18.57 8.16
C GLU A 31 7.53 -18.13 7.69
N LEU A 32 7.86 -16.83 7.79
CA LEU A 32 9.20 -16.32 7.46
C LEU A 32 10.29 -16.94 8.34
N SER A 33 9.95 -17.32 9.58
CA SER A 33 10.89 -17.98 10.50
C SER A 33 11.17 -19.44 10.09
N ASN A 34 10.24 -20.06 9.37
CA ASN A 34 10.32 -21.46 8.95
C ASN A 34 10.93 -21.62 7.55
N ASP A 35 10.95 -20.56 6.75
CA ASP A 35 11.46 -20.56 5.37
C ASP A 35 12.38 -19.36 5.10
N PRO A 36 13.71 -19.54 5.18
CA PRO A 36 14.68 -18.49 4.92
C PRO A 36 14.59 -17.90 3.51
N ALA A 37 14.22 -18.71 2.51
CA ALA A 37 14.08 -18.23 1.13
C ALA A 37 12.84 -17.34 0.98
N LEU A 38 11.76 -17.65 1.71
CA LEU A 38 10.59 -16.78 1.78
C LEU A 38 10.92 -15.47 2.49
N ALA A 39 11.71 -15.50 3.57
CA ALA A 39 12.16 -14.32 4.29
C ALA A 39 13.01 -13.39 3.42
N GLU A 40 13.99 -13.94 2.69
CA GLU A 40 14.83 -13.17 1.76
C GLU A 40 13.99 -12.53 0.64
N TRP A 41 13.07 -13.30 0.04
CA TRP A 41 12.16 -12.77 -0.96
C TRP A 41 11.29 -11.63 -0.41
N PHE A 42 10.73 -11.82 0.79
CA PHE A 42 9.84 -10.83 1.40
C PHE A 42 10.57 -9.55 1.75
N GLN A 43 11.82 -9.63 2.23
CA GLN A 43 12.64 -8.45 2.48
C GLN A 43 12.82 -7.63 1.18
N GLY A 44 13.10 -8.29 0.05
CA GLY A 44 13.21 -7.62 -1.24
C GLY A 44 11.90 -6.93 -1.67
N GLU A 45 10.75 -7.55 -1.41
CA GLU A 45 9.44 -6.95 -1.68
C GLU A 45 9.22 -5.68 -0.84
N GLN A 46 9.55 -5.72 0.45
CA GLN A 46 9.43 -4.57 1.35
C GLN A 46 10.36 -3.42 0.97
N GLU A 47 11.59 -3.71 0.53
CA GLU A 47 12.53 -2.71 0.04
C GLU A 47 12.00 -2.03 -1.24
N PHE A 48 11.46 -2.82 -2.18
CA PHE A 48 10.84 -2.29 -3.40
C PHE A 48 9.65 -1.38 -3.08
N ASP A 49 8.74 -1.84 -2.22
CA ASP A 49 7.57 -1.07 -1.80
C ASP A 49 7.96 0.25 -1.12
N ALA A 50 8.97 0.24 -0.26
CA ALA A 50 9.48 1.45 0.39
C ALA A 50 10.01 2.47 -0.64
N VAL A 51 10.79 2.01 -1.62
CA VAL A 51 11.31 2.86 -2.71
C VAL A 51 10.16 3.44 -3.54
N MET A 52 9.15 2.64 -3.87
CA MET A 52 8.00 3.11 -4.63
C MET A 52 7.17 4.12 -3.84
N ALA A 53 6.89 3.84 -2.56
CA ALA A 53 6.18 4.75 -1.67
C ALA A 53 6.89 6.11 -1.56
N GLU A 54 8.23 6.11 -1.45
CA GLU A 54 9.01 7.34 -1.42
C GLU A 54 8.91 8.13 -2.73
N LYS A 55 9.01 7.46 -3.89
CA LYS A 55 8.85 8.10 -5.19
C LYS A 55 7.49 8.76 -5.33
N PHE A 56 6.41 8.09 -4.92
CA PHE A 56 5.06 8.63 -5.00
C PHE A 56 4.80 9.76 -4.00
N ARG A 57 5.41 9.73 -2.81
CA ARG A 57 5.30 10.82 -1.83
C ARG A 57 5.79 12.16 -2.38
N ASN A 58 6.77 12.12 -3.28
CA ASN A 58 7.34 13.32 -3.91
C ASN A 58 6.59 13.80 -5.15
N VAL A 59 5.53 13.09 -5.59
CA VAL A 59 4.69 13.53 -6.70
C VAL A 59 3.80 14.67 -6.21
N PRO A 60 3.90 15.89 -6.77
CA PRO A 60 3.06 16.99 -6.37
C PRO A 60 1.60 16.65 -6.71
N VAL A 61 0.76 16.55 -5.69
CA VAL A 61 -0.68 16.45 -5.91
C VAL A 61 -1.16 17.79 -6.46
N GLU A 62 -1.73 17.78 -7.66
CA GLU A 62 -2.35 18.97 -8.23
C GLU A 62 -3.36 19.54 -7.22
N THR A 63 -3.11 20.77 -6.79
CA THR A 63 -3.81 21.40 -5.66
C THR A 63 -5.32 21.46 -5.88
N ALA A 64 -5.78 21.54 -7.13
CA ALA A 64 -7.20 21.49 -7.49
C ALA A 64 -7.86 20.15 -7.10
N VAL A 65 -7.18 19.02 -7.24
CA VAL A 65 -7.69 17.70 -6.83
C VAL A 65 -7.79 17.63 -5.31
N LYS A 66 -6.76 18.11 -4.60
CA LYS A 66 -6.73 18.15 -3.14
C LYS A 66 -7.83 19.05 -2.57
N LYS A 67 -8.01 20.25 -3.13
CA LYS A 67 -9.08 21.19 -2.74
C LYS A 67 -10.47 20.65 -2.99
N ARG A 68 -10.69 19.97 -4.12
CA ARG A 68 -11.97 19.30 -4.43
C ARG A 68 -12.27 18.14 -3.48
N LEU A 69 -11.26 17.35 -3.11
CA LEU A 69 -11.41 16.25 -2.13
C LEU A 69 -11.69 16.77 -0.71
N LEU A 70 -11.06 17.88 -0.32
CA LEU A 70 -11.25 18.50 1.00
C LEU A 70 -12.51 19.38 1.07
N GLY A 71 -13.28 19.49 -0.02
CA GLY A 71 -14.49 20.31 -0.08
C GLY A 71 -14.23 21.83 -0.07
N GLU A 72 -12.98 22.24 -0.29
CA GLU A 72 -12.55 23.65 -0.34
C GLU A 72 -12.87 24.32 -1.68
N GLU A 73 -13.25 23.52 -2.69
CA GLU A 73 -13.73 23.99 -3.99
C GLU A 73 -15.02 23.24 -4.35
N GLN A 74 -16.14 23.95 -4.46
CA GLN A 74 -17.36 23.35 -5.02
C GLN A 74 -17.12 23.09 -6.51
N PRO A 75 -17.57 21.95 -7.06
CA PRO A 75 -17.51 21.73 -8.49
C PRO A 75 -18.32 22.83 -9.18
N THR A 76 -17.65 23.70 -9.93
CA THR A 76 -18.33 24.62 -10.84
C THR A 76 -19.00 23.78 -11.91
N VAL A 77 -20.27 23.42 -11.69
CA VAL A 77 -21.13 22.83 -12.71
C VAL A 77 -21.23 23.87 -13.80
N ALA A 78 -20.56 23.62 -14.94
CA ALA A 78 -20.70 24.45 -16.11
C ALA A 78 -22.17 24.43 -16.54
N THR A 79 -22.88 25.51 -16.28
CA THR A 79 -24.23 25.74 -16.82
C THR A 79 -24.13 25.69 -18.34
N PRO A 80 -24.87 24.80 -19.04
CA PRO A 80 -24.90 24.83 -20.49
C PRO A 80 -25.57 26.14 -20.91
N GLY A 81 -24.85 26.95 -21.68
CA GLY A 81 -25.34 28.20 -22.24
C GLY A 81 -26.62 27.97 -23.02
N ARG A 82 -27.64 28.77 -22.70
CA ARG A 82 -28.95 28.80 -23.35
C ARG A 82 -28.88 29.58 -24.66
#